data_AF-A0A844FUB8-F1
#
_entry.id   AF-A0A844FUB8-F1
#
_cell.length_a   1.000
_cell.length_b   1.000
_cell.length_c   1.000
_cell.angle_alpha   90.00
_cell.angle_beta   90.00
_cell.angle_gamma   90.00
#
_symmetry.space_group_name_H-M   'P 1'
#
loop_
_entity.id
_entity.type
_entity.pdbx_description
1 polymer ?
#
loop_
_entity_poly.entity_id
_entity_poly.type
_entity_poly.pdbx_seq_one_letter_code
_entity_poly.pdbx_strand_id
1 'polypeptide(L)'
;MSNLAQKHFNFDDEDVKIKKPSGHKASLDETQEFHFKDEDDVVTAKKPSKKRKLKKWPIVLGVLIIVAIIGIVSVYIMTKEDGPVYGDRCAGLLPITQNVKTAAIDAVKKDHNSVKSINIETACRTVKIDIVYVSGTSARVAESIAQDAAKKLDDAGGRPKANKSAFSDLFGTYNDQNQYEINFYLTAEDNAADYPIYGTKKAGNDNFNFTLASVRDQATYNKVNKK
;
A
#
# COMPACT_ATOMS: atom_id res chain seq x y z
N MET A 1 -9.34 -42.76 28.92
CA MET A 1 -7.90 -42.40 29.01
C MET A 1 -7.45 -42.12 27.58
N SER A 2 -6.85 -40.98 27.24
CA SER A 2 -6.02 -40.06 28.03
C SER A 2 -6.47 -38.59 27.91
N ASN A 3 -6.28 -37.82 29.00
CA ASN A 3 -6.48 -36.37 29.02
C ASN A 3 -5.25 -35.65 28.46
N LEU A 4 -5.47 -34.55 27.70
CA LEU A 4 -4.53 -33.43 27.68
C LEU A 4 -5.33 -32.14 27.93
N ALA A 5 -5.02 -31.45 29.03
CA ALA A 5 -5.75 -30.27 29.46
C ALA A 5 -5.35 -29.02 28.65
N GLN A 6 -6.35 -28.28 28.17
CA GLN A 6 -6.16 -26.90 27.75
C GLN A 6 -5.78 -26.06 28.98
N LYS A 7 -4.57 -25.49 28.98
CA LYS A 7 -4.18 -24.48 29.97
C LYS A 7 -4.87 -23.16 29.61
N HIS A 8 -5.90 -22.80 30.36
CA HIS A 8 -6.44 -21.45 30.37
C HIS A 8 -5.35 -20.46 30.80
N PHE A 9 -5.31 -19.30 30.14
CA PHE A 9 -4.60 -18.13 30.64
C PHE A 9 -5.48 -17.43 31.67
N ASN A 10 -5.00 -17.31 32.91
CA ASN A 10 -5.52 -16.33 33.86
C ASN A 10 -4.71 -15.02 33.71
N PHE A 11 -5.42 -13.90 33.75
CA PHE A 11 -4.85 -12.57 33.92
C PHE A 11 -5.38 -12.04 35.26
N ASP A 12 -4.52 -12.00 36.27
CA ASP A 12 -4.79 -11.33 37.55
C ASP A 12 -3.62 -10.36 37.83
N ASP A 13 -3.95 -9.07 37.69
CA ASP A 13 -3.43 -7.85 38.31
C ASP A 13 -2.06 -7.80 39.00
N GLU A 14 -1.23 -6.82 38.60
CA GLU A 14 -0.32 -6.08 39.49
C GLU A 14 -0.20 -4.61 39.01
N ASP A 15 -0.62 -3.65 39.85
CA ASP A 15 -0.73 -2.22 39.54
C ASP A 15 0.62 -1.47 39.56
N VAL A 16 1.04 -0.91 38.41
CA VAL A 16 2.24 -0.05 38.34
C VAL A 16 1.95 1.38 38.86
N LYS A 17 2.15 1.58 40.17
CA LYS A 17 2.00 2.88 40.84
C LYS A 17 3.10 3.87 40.44
N ILE A 18 2.72 4.97 39.78
CA ILE A 18 3.61 6.08 39.42
C ILE A 18 3.96 6.93 40.66
N LYS A 19 5.25 7.17 40.93
CA LYS A 19 5.73 8.18 41.89
C LYS A 19 6.80 9.09 41.29
N LYS A 20 6.61 10.41 41.41
CA LYS A 20 7.63 11.45 41.17
C LYS A 20 8.47 11.70 42.43
N PRO A 21 9.71 12.18 42.30
CA PRO A 21 10.36 12.99 43.33
C PRO A 21 10.64 14.42 42.85
N SER A 22 10.60 15.37 43.79
CA SER A 22 10.78 16.81 43.57
C SER A 22 11.94 17.35 44.40
N GLY A 23 12.68 18.32 43.84
CA GLY A 23 13.08 19.54 44.55
C GLY A 23 14.14 19.51 45.67
N HIS A 24 15.21 20.26 45.40
CA HIS A 24 15.99 21.11 46.33
C HIS A 24 17.24 20.58 47.08
N LYS A 25 18.08 21.59 47.38
CA LYS A 25 19.50 21.57 47.77
C LYS A 25 19.66 21.76 49.29
N ALA A 26 20.79 21.34 49.85
CA ALA A 26 21.46 22.06 50.94
C ALA A 26 22.98 21.79 50.91
N SER A 27 23.76 22.79 51.32
CA SER A 27 25.23 22.77 51.53
C SER A 27 25.53 23.12 53.00
N LEU A 28 26.83 23.28 53.34
CA LEU A 28 27.48 23.52 54.66
C LEU A 28 28.22 22.24 55.13
N ASP A 29 29.45 22.27 55.65
CA ASP A 29 30.46 23.35 55.73
C ASP A 29 31.89 22.71 55.74
N GLU A 30 33.05 23.29 56.13
CA GLU A 30 33.39 24.48 56.92
C GLU A 30 34.73 25.14 56.44
N THR A 31 35.59 25.65 57.34
CA THR A 31 36.70 26.60 57.04
C THR A 31 38.08 26.17 57.63
N GLN A 32 39.11 27.01 57.42
CA GLN A 32 40.44 27.11 58.09
C GLN A 32 41.63 26.29 57.53
N GLU A 33 42.89 26.79 57.42
CA GLU A 33 43.42 28.19 57.37
C GLU A 33 44.92 28.22 56.94
N PHE A 34 45.46 29.42 56.63
CA PHE A 34 46.89 29.84 56.52
C PHE A 34 47.86 29.33 55.40
N HIS A 35 48.14 30.24 54.45
CA HIS A 35 49.44 30.92 54.15
C HIS A 35 50.77 30.35 54.70
N PHE A 36 51.95 30.52 54.07
CA PHE A 36 52.43 31.09 52.79
C PHE A 36 53.88 30.57 52.60
N LYS A 37 54.36 30.42 51.36
CA LYS A 37 55.77 30.74 51.01
C LYS A 37 55.97 30.73 49.49
N ASP A 38 56.22 31.93 48.96
CA ASP A 38 56.83 32.11 47.65
C ASP A 38 58.35 31.93 47.80
N GLU A 39 58.97 31.22 46.87
CA GLU A 39 60.34 31.48 46.38
C GLU A 39 60.55 30.69 45.09
N ASP A 40 61.24 31.31 44.13
CA ASP A 40 61.23 30.94 42.71
C ASP A 40 62.06 29.68 42.39
N ASP A 41 61.65 28.93 41.36
CA ASP A 41 62.62 28.42 40.38
C ASP A 41 61.99 27.99 39.04
N VAL A 42 62.78 28.08 37.97
CA VAL A 42 62.29 28.27 36.59
C VAL A 42 62.38 27.00 35.70
N VAL A 43 61.27 26.67 35.04
CA VAL A 43 61.14 25.87 33.79
C VAL A 43 61.55 24.37 33.83
N THR A 44 60.54 23.50 33.68
CA THR A 44 60.36 22.66 32.47
C THR A 44 59.02 21.92 32.47
N ALA A 45 58.09 22.31 31.58
CA ALA A 45 56.78 21.68 31.50
C ALA A 45 56.80 20.37 30.67
N LYS A 46 56.83 19.20 31.33
CA LYS A 46 56.42 17.91 30.75
C LYS A 46 55.67 17.04 31.76
N LYS A 47 54.36 16.84 31.56
CA LYS A 47 53.62 15.68 32.08
C LYS A 47 52.82 15.02 30.94
N PRO A 48 52.98 13.71 30.69
CA PRO A 48 52.35 13.04 29.55
C PRO A 48 50.85 12.78 29.77
N SER A 49 50.15 12.54 28.66
CA SER A 49 48.70 12.45 28.58
C SER A 49 48.10 11.29 29.40
N LYS A 50 47.08 11.61 30.20
CA LYS A 50 46.23 10.62 30.88
C LYS A 50 45.34 9.94 29.82
N LYS A 51 45.81 8.83 29.23
CA LYS A 51 45.07 8.05 28.23
C LYS A 51 43.68 7.67 28.77
N ARG A 52 42.63 8.38 28.32
CA ARG A 52 41.23 8.03 28.62
C ARG A 52 40.95 6.66 28.01
N LYS A 53 40.79 5.64 28.85
CA LYS A 53 40.32 4.31 28.41
C LYS A 53 38.89 4.47 27.88
N LEU A 54 38.73 4.47 26.55
CA LEU A 54 37.40 4.38 25.94
C LEU A 54 36.73 3.11 26.45
N LYS A 55 35.58 3.28 27.14
CA LYS A 55 34.73 2.14 27.50
C LYS A 55 34.29 1.50 26.19
N LYS A 56 34.50 0.18 26.02
CA LYS A 56 34.14 -0.54 24.79
C LYS A 56 32.61 -0.65 24.57
N TRP A 57 31.83 -0.40 25.62
CA TRP A 57 30.38 -0.53 25.65
C TRP A 57 29.62 0.32 24.59
N PRO A 58 29.84 1.64 24.43
CA PRO A 58 29.24 2.42 23.34
C PRO A 58 29.57 1.92 21.92
N ILE A 59 30.71 1.26 21.72
CA ILE A 59 31.07 0.69 20.40
C ILE A 59 30.17 -0.50 20.08
N VAL A 60 29.97 -1.41 21.05
CA VAL A 60 29.05 -2.55 20.91
C VAL A 60 27.61 -2.08 20.67
N LEU A 61 27.19 -1.02 21.38
CA LEU A 61 25.86 -0.44 21.25
C LEU A 61 25.64 0.18 19.86
N GLY A 62 26.65 0.87 19.31
CA GLY A 62 26.63 1.39 17.94
C GLY A 62 26.52 0.28 16.88
N VAL A 63 27.27 -0.82 17.03
CA VAL A 63 27.20 -1.97 16.10
C VAL A 63 25.82 -2.62 16.13
N LEU A 64 25.21 -2.82 17.31
CA LEU A 64 23.86 -3.39 17.42
C LEU A 64 22.79 -2.51 16.75
N ILE A 65 22.89 -1.18 16.88
CA ILE A 65 21.97 -0.25 16.20
C ILE A 65 22.12 -0.36 14.67
N ILE A 66 23.35 -0.45 14.15
CA ILE A 66 23.59 -0.61 12.71
C ILE A 66 23.00 -1.93 12.19
N VAL A 67 23.20 -3.05 12.91
CA VAL A 67 22.62 -4.34 12.54
C VAL A 67 21.09 -4.31 12.58
N ALA A 68 20.48 -3.63 13.57
CA ALA A 68 19.03 -3.47 13.63
C ALA A 68 18.49 -2.64 12.45
N ILE A 69 19.16 -1.55 12.07
CA ILE A 69 18.79 -0.74 10.89
C ILE A 69 18.90 -1.56 9.61
N ILE A 70 19.99 -2.31 9.43
CA ILE A 70 20.15 -3.21 8.26
C ILE A 70 19.02 -4.25 8.24
N GLY A 71 18.71 -4.89 9.37
CA GLY A 71 17.61 -5.86 9.46
C GLY A 71 16.24 -5.27 9.08
N ILE A 72 15.93 -4.06 9.56
CA ILE A 72 14.70 -3.33 9.20
C ILE A 72 14.65 -3.03 7.70
N VAL A 73 15.76 -2.56 7.11
CA VAL A 73 15.85 -2.28 5.67
C VAL A 73 15.73 -3.57 4.84
N SER A 74 16.36 -4.66 5.25
CA SER A 74 16.25 -5.97 4.59
C SER A 74 14.83 -6.52 4.63
N VAL A 75 14.16 -6.47 5.79
CA VAL A 75 12.74 -6.85 5.90
C VAL A 75 11.88 -5.95 5.02
N TYR A 76 12.09 -4.64 5.03
CA TYR A 76 11.33 -3.70 4.18
C TYR A 76 11.48 -4.00 2.68
N ILE A 77 12.67 -4.34 2.21
CA ILE A 77 12.92 -4.76 0.82
C ILE A 77 12.22 -6.10 0.55
N MET A 78 12.35 -7.09 1.44
CA MET A 78 11.68 -8.40 1.33
C MET A 78 10.15 -8.35 1.46
N THR A 79 9.57 -7.24 1.95
CA THR A 79 8.12 -6.98 1.93
C THR A 79 7.67 -6.15 0.72
N LYS A 80 8.61 -5.61 -0.07
CA LYS A 80 8.32 -4.82 -1.28
C LYS A 80 8.39 -5.63 -2.56
N GLU A 81 9.28 -6.61 -2.60
CA GLU A 81 9.28 -7.63 -3.65
C GLU A 81 8.40 -8.79 -3.19
N ASP A 82 7.58 -9.34 -4.10
CA ASP A 82 6.65 -10.42 -3.77
C ASP A 82 7.41 -11.61 -3.15
N GLY A 83 7.06 -11.94 -1.90
CA GLY A 83 7.78 -12.94 -1.12
C GLY A 83 7.83 -14.32 -1.79
N PRO A 84 8.76 -15.21 -1.40
CA PRO A 84 9.16 -16.42 -2.13
C PRO A 84 8.07 -17.50 -2.32
N VAL A 85 6.84 -17.24 -1.90
CA VAL A 85 5.65 -18.08 -2.08
C VAL A 85 4.85 -17.69 -3.35
N TYR A 86 5.16 -16.54 -3.96
CA TYR A 86 4.51 -16.04 -5.18
C TYR A 86 5.52 -15.79 -6.30
N GLY A 87 6.16 -16.85 -6.82
CA GLY A 87 7.03 -16.74 -8.00
C GLY A 87 6.33 -16.05 -9.18
N ASP A 88 7.04 -15.14 -9.84
CA ASP A 88 6.69 -14.22 -10.94
C ASP A 88 5.29 -14.36 -11.60
N ARG A 89 4.21 -14.15 -10.85
CA ARG A 89 2.83 -14.24 -11.37
C ARG A 89 2.53 -13.25 -12.50
N CYS A 90 3.33 -12.19 -12.57
CA CYS A 90 3.18 -11.04 -13.46
C CYS A 90 4.31 -10.97 -14.51
N ALA A 91 5.25 -11.91 -14.55
CA ALA A 91 6.20 -12.00 -15.67
C ALA A 91 5.49 -12.39 -16.97
N GLY A 92 6.05 -11.96 -18.10
CA GLY A 92 5.44 -12.14 -19.43
C GLY A 92 4.28 -11.20 -19.73
N LEU A 93 3.96 -10.23 -18.84
CA LEU A 93 2.94 -9.22 -19.10
C LEU A 93 3.49 -8.03 -19.90
N LEU A 94 2.70 -7.56 -20.88
CA LEU A 94 2.99 -6.38 -21.68
C LEU A 94 2.83 -5.09 -20.84
N PRO A 95 3.85 -4.21 -20.74
CA PRO A 95 3.79 -3.08 -19.82
C PRO A 95 2.74 -2.03 -20.23
N ILE A 96 1.80 -1.72 -19.32
CA ILE A 96 0.86 -0.59 -19.41
C ILE A 96 1.50 0.61 -18.71
N THR A 97 2.07 1.55 -19.49
CA THR A 97 2.69 2.76 -18.94
C THR A 97 1.63 3.77 -18.48
N GLN A 98 2.01 4.70 -17.60
CA GLN A 98 1.10 5.78 -17.16
C GLN A 98 0.64 6.65 -18.34
N ASN A 99 1.50 6.89 -19.34
CA ASN A 99 1.15 7.67 -20.52
C ASN A 99 0.00 7.03 -21.32
N VAL A 100 0.00 5.69 -21.46
CA VAL A 100 -1.08 4.94 -22.12
C VAL A 100 -2.40 5.09 -21.35
N LYS A 101 -2.35 5.04 -20.02
CA LYS A 101 -3.52 5.25 -19.16
C LYS A 101 -4.08 6.66 -19.29
N THR A 102 -3.24 7.69 -19.18
CA THR A 102 -3.65 9.09 -19.30
C THR A 102 -4.25 9.37 -20.68
N ALA A 103 -3.60 8.90 -21.76
CA ALA A 103 -4.13 9.06 -23.12
C ALA A 103 -5.52 8.40 -23.29
N ALA A 104 -5.72 7.21 -22.70
CA ALA A 104 -7.03 6.56 -22.70
C ALA A 104 -8.08 7.33 -21.88
N ILE A 105 -7.73 7.81 -20.69
CA ILE A 105 -8.62 8.63 -19.83
C ILE A 105 -9.06 9.90 -20.55
N ASP A 106 -8.12 10.60 -21.19
CA ASP A 106 -8.39 11.85 -21.91
C ASP A 106 -9.25 11.58 -23.15
N ALA A 107 -9.00 10.49 -23.88
CA ALA A 107 -9.82 10.08 -25.02
C ALA A 107 -11.25 9.66 -24.62
N VAL A 108 -11.46 9.08 -23.43
CA VAL A 108 -12.81 8.77 -22.93
C VAL A 108 -13.52 10.06 -22.53
N LYS A 109 -12.88 10.93 -21.74
CA LYS A 109 -13.46 12.21 -21.29
C LYS A 109 -13.78 13.16 -22.44
N LYS A 110 -12.99 13.14 -23.51
CA LYS A 110 -13.22 13.95 -24.71
C LYS A 110 -14.50 13.54 -25.47
N ASP A 111 -14.82 12.25 -25.49
CA ASP A 111 -15.95 11.73 -26.26
C ASP A 111 -17.22 11.58 -25.39
N HIS A 112 -17.08 11.50 -24.06
CA HIS A 112 -18.18 11.27 -23.11
C HIS A 112 -18.24 12.31 -22.00
N ASN A 113 -18.99 13.38 -22.25
CA ASN A 113 -19.23 14.49 -21.31
C ASN A 113 -19.87 14.05 -19.97
N SER A 114 -20.47 12.87 -19.92
CA SER A 114 -21.11 12.29 -18.73
C SER A 114 -20.12 11.65 -17.74
N VAL A 115 -18.82 11.65 -18.04
CA VAL A 115 -17.78 11.10 -17.16
C VAL A 115 -17.13 12.21 -16.33
N LYS A 116 -17.27 12.12 -15.01
CA LYS A 116 -16.62 13.03 -14.05
C LYS A 116 -15.15 12.66 -13.83
N SER A 117 -14.88 11.41 -13.52
CA SER A 117 -13.53 10.91 -13.29
C SER A 117 -13.36 9.46 -13.69
N ILE A 118 -12.14 9.11 -14.09
CA ILE A 118 -11.70 7.75 -14.39
C ILE A 118 -10.41 7.51 -13.63
N ASN A 119 -10.30 6.38 -12.95
CA ASN A 119 -9.07 5.86 -12.37
C ASN A 119 -8.69 4.57 -13.11
N ILE A 120 -7.40 4.38 -13.45
CA ILE A 120 -6.91 3.17 -14.12
C ILE A 120 -5.72 2.60 -13.34
N GLU A 121 -5.97 1.61 -12.51
CA GLU A 121 -4.94 0.90 -11.75
C GLU A 121 -4.55 -0.41 -12.44
N THR A 122 -3.30 -0.82 -12.27
CA THR A 122 -2.81 -2.11 -12.80
C THR A 122 -2.22 -2.89 -11.64
N ALA A 123 -2.81 -4.05 -11.35
CA ALA A 123 -2.43 -4.94 -10.28
C ALA A 123 -2.17 -6.33 -10.87
N CYS A 124 -0.90 -6.66 -11.10
CA CYS A 124 -0.48 -7.88 -11.77
C CYS A 124 -1.24 -8.12 -13.10
N ARG A 125 -1.99 -9.22 -13.23
CA ARG A 125 -2.79 -9.59 -14.42
C ARG A 125 -4.15 -8.86 -14.54
N THR A 126 -4.43 -7.89 -13.68
CA THR A 126 -5.73 -7.20 -13.66
C THR A 126 -5.55 -5.69 -13.82
N VAL A 127 -6.33 -5.09 -14.73
CA VAL A 127 -6.54 -3.65 -14.80
C VAL A 127 -7.87 -3.34 -14.11
N LYS A 128 -7.85 -2.43 -13.12
CA LYS A 128 -9.07 -1.87 -12.53
C LYS A 128 -9.37 -0.54 -13.23
N ILE A 129 -10.60 -0.37 -13.68
CA ILE A 129 -11.10 0.86 -14.27
C ILE A 129 -12.29 1.33 -13.44
N ASP A 130 -12.05 2.33 -12.59
CA ASP A 130 -13.11 2.95 -11.80
C ASP A 130 -13.62 4.16 -12.57
N ILE A 131 -14.94 4.24 -12.82
CA ILE A 131 -15.55 5.37 -13.55
C ILE A 131 -16.66 5.97 -12.71
N VAL A 132 -16.55 7.28 -12.45
CA VAL A 132 -17.59 8.08 -11.79
C VAL A 132 -18.32 8.89 -12.86
N TYR A 133 -19.61 8.67 -12.99
CA TYR A 133 -20.50 9.36 -13.92
C TYR A 133 -21.23 10.52 -13.25
N VAL A 134 -21.62 11.51 -14.05
CA VAL A 134 -22.51 12.59 -13.61
C VAL A 134 -23.92 12.04 -13.34
N SER A 135 -24.66 12.71 -12.45
CA SER A 135 -26.03 12.36 -12.08
C SER A 135 -26.96 12.16 -13.30
N GLY A 136 -27.87 11.19 -13.21
CA GLY A 136 -28.81 10.86 -14.29
C GLY A 136 -28.24 10.01 -15.44
N THR A 137 -26.97 9.59 -15.38
CA THR A 137 -26.41 8.66 -16.37
C THR A 137 -27.01 7.27 -16.20
N SER A 138 -27.71 6.74 -17.22
CA SER A 138 -28.32 5.41 -17.13
C SER A 138 -27.29 4.27 -17.19
N ALA A 139 -27.59 3.14 -16.54
CA ALA A 139 -26.70 1.98 -16.47
C ALA A 139 -26.19 1.51 -17.84
N ARG A 140 -27.08 1.43 -18.85
CA ARG A 140 -26.72 1.03 -20.22
C ARG A 140 -25.73 1.99 -20.90
N VAL A 141 -25.81 3.28 -20.59
CA VAL A 141 -24.86 4.28 -21.09
C VAL A 141 -23.52 4.12 -20.37
N ALA A 142 -23.52 3.94 -19.05
CA ALA A 142 -22.31 3.65 -18.28
C ALA A 142 -21.57 2.39 -18.77
N GLU A 143 -22.28 1.28 -18.97
CA GLU A 143 -21.73 0.04 -19.55
C GLU A 143 -21.08 0.28 -20.92
N SER A 144 -21.72 1.05 -21.80
CA SER A 144 -21.19 1.39 -23.12
C SER A 144 -19.92 2.24 -23.03
N ILE A 145 -19.87 3.19 -22.08
CA ILE A 145 -18.68 4.03 -21.84
C ILE A 145 -17.54 3.20 -21.24
N ALA A 146 -17.84 2.23 -20.36
CA ALA A 146 -16.85 1.32 -19.81
C ALA A 146 -16.23 0.41 -20.89
N GLN A 147 -17.04 -0.09 -21.82
CA GLN A 147 -16.55 -0.83 -22.99
C GLN A 147 -15.67 0.03 -23.92
N ASP A 148 -16.05 1.29 -24.13
CA ASP A 148 -15.25 2.25 -24.91
C ASP A 148 -13.92 2.60 -24.21
N ALA A 149 -13.93 2.76 -22.88
CA ALA A 149 -12.73 2.99 -22.08
C ALA A 149 -11.72 1.82 -22.18
N ALA A 150 -12.21 0.57 -22.21
CA ALA A 150 -11.36 -0.58 -22.49
C ALA A 150 -10.73 -0.55 -23.88
N LYS A 151 -11.50 -0.21 -24.91
CA LYS A 151 -11.01 -0.11 -26.30
C LYS A 151 -9.97 1.00 -26.43
N LYS A 152 -10.22 2.17 -25.84
CA LYS A 152 -9.27 3.29 -25.84
C LYS A 152 -7.98 2.98 -25.09
N LEU A 153 -8.05 2.19 -24.01
CA LEU A 153 -6.87 1.71 -23.31
C LEU A 153 -6.07 0.68 -24.14
N ASP A 154 -6.76 -0.16 -24.90
CA ASP A 154 -6.17 -1.13 -25.85
C ASP A 154 -5.47 -0.42 -27.01
N ASP A 155 -6.18 0.49 -27.68
CA ASP A 155 -5.70 1.25 -28.83
C ASP A 155 -4.54 2.19 -28.44
N ALA A 156 -4.60 2.84 -27.27
CA ALA A 156 -3.50 3.63 -26.74
C ALA A 156 -2.26 2.77 -26.41
N GLY A 157 -2.43 1.47 -26.15
CA GLY A 157 -1.33 0.52 -25.99
C GLY A 157 -0.59 0.19 -27.30
N GLY A 158 -1.18 0.48 -28.47
CA GLY A 158 -0.54 0.36 -29.78
C GLY A 158 -0.09 -1.05 -30.17
N ARG A 159 -0.73 -2.10 -29.61
CA ARG A 159 -0.35 -3.50 -29.83
C ARG A 159 -1.11 -4.11 -31.02
N PRO A 160 -0.53 -5.11 -31.70
CA PRO A 160 -1.23 -5.81 -32.77
C PRO A 160 -2.47 -6.54 -32.24
N LYS A 161 -3.48 -6.71 -33.10
CA LYS A 161 -4.69 -7.47 -32.81
C LYS A 161 -4.67 -8.79 -33.56
N ALA A 162 -5.00 -9.88 -32.88
CA ALA A 162 -5.21 -11.17 -33.53
C ALA A 162 -6.36 -11.10 -34.54
N ASN A 163 -6.32 -11.95 -35.57
CA ASN A 163 -7.31 -11.91 -36.64
C ASN A 163 -8.74 -12.15 -36.08
N LYS A 164 -9.66 -11.22 -36.36
CA LYS A 164 -11.04 -11.16 -35.83
C LYS A 164 -11.20 -10.85 -34.34
N SER A 165 -10.12 -10.53 -33.61
CA SER A 165 -10.18 -10.05 -32.23
C SER A 165 -10.55 -8.57 -32.17
N ALA A 166 -11.45 -8.19 -31.27
CA ALA A 166 -11.77 -6.79 -30.99
C ALA A 166 -10.62 -6.09 -30.22
N PHE A 167 -9.85 -6.86 -29.44
CA PHE A 167 -8.75 -6.38 -28.60
C PHE A 167 -7.39 -6.84 -29.10
N SER A 168 -6.37 -6.05 -28.77
CA SER A 168 -4.98 -6.38 -29.02
C SER A 168 -4.46 -7.48 -28.10
N ASP A 169 -3.24 -7.92 -28.35
CA ASP A 169 -2.45 -8.77 -27.46
C ASP A 169 -2.55 -8.34 -25.98
N LEU A 170 -2.68 -7.03 -25.70
CA LEU A 170 -2.74 -6.47 -24.34
C LEU A 170 -3.91 -7.01 -23.49
N PHE A 171 -5.10 -7.18 -24.07
CA PHE A 171 -6.26 -7.80 -23.41
C PHE A 171 -6.65 -9.15 -24.02
N GLY A 172 -5.76 -9.69 -24.86
CA GLY A 172 -5.83 -10.98 -25.51
C GLY A 172 -4.82 -11.96 -24.90
N THR A 173 -4.02 -12.56 -25.79
CA THR A 173 -3.01 -13.57 -25.48
C THR A 173 -1.71 -13.16 -26.18
N TYR A 174 -0.59 -13.23 -25.46
CA TYR A 174 0.74 -12.94 -25.99
C TYR A 174 1.71 -14.03 -25.51
N ASN A 175 2.52 -14.59 -26.42
CA ASN A 175 3.41 -15.73 -26.16
C ASN A 175 2.69 -16.88 -25.42
N ASP A 176 1.54 -17.30 -25.93
CA ASP A 176 0.64 -18.33 -25.35
C ASP A 176 0.16 -18.05 -23.90
N GLN A 177 0.35 -16.82 -23.40
CA GLN A 177 -0.13 -16.39 -22.08
C GLN A 177 -1.21 -15.31 -22.18
N ASN A 178 -2.34 -15.56 -21.53
CA ASN A 178 -3.38 -14.57 -21.31
C ASN A 178 -2.82 -13.38 -20.52
N GLN A 179 -3.04 -12.18 -21.06
CA GLN A 179 -2.47 -10.94 -20.55
C GLN A 179 -3.36 -10.33 -19.45
N TYR A 180 -4.01 -9.19 -19.70
CA TYR A 180 -4.79 -8.49 -18.68
C TYR A 180 -6.30 -8.81 -18.75
N GLU A 181 -6.88 -9.10 -17.58
CA GLU A 181 -8.33 -9.01 -17.34
C GLU A 181 -8.68 -7.59 -16.88
N ILE A 182 -9.82 -7.06 -17.31
CA ILE A 182 -10.29 -5.73 -16.91
C ILE A 182 -11.48 -5.87 -15.97
N ASN A 183 -11.37 -5.28 -14.78
CA ASN A 183 -12.44 -5.16 -13.81
C ASN A 183 -12.93 -3.71 -13.77
N PHE A 184 -14.24 -3.51 -13.90
CA PHE A 184 -14.88 -2.21 -13.86
C PHE A 184 -15.61 -2.00 -12.55
N TYR A 185 -15.45 -0.82 -11.98
CA TYR A 185 -16.27 -0.32 -10.88
C TYR A 185 -16.90 1.01 -11.29
N LEU A 186 -18.19 0.97 -11.57
CA LEU A 186 -18.93 2.10 -12.13
C LEU A 186 -19.83 2.67 -11.04
N THR A 187 -19.77 3.99 -10.82
CA THR A 187 -20.59 4.72 -9.84
C THR A 187 -21.12 6.02 -10.42
N ALA A 188 -22.21 6.55 -9.88
CA ALA A 188 -22.74 7.86 -10.26
C ALA A 188 -22.78 8.80 -9.04
N GLU A 189 -22.65 10.11 -9.26
CA GLU A 189 -22.66 11.13 -8.19
C GLU A 189 -23.92 11.06 -7.30
N ASP A 190 -25.08 10.80 -7.91
CA ASP A 190 -26.37 10.70 -7.24
C ASP A 190 -26.58 9.36 -6.49
N ASN A 191 -25.67 8.40 -6.64
CA ASN A 191 -25.82 7.02 -6.16
C ASN A 191 -27.18 6.41 -6.56
N ALA A 192 -27.63 6.66 -7.80
CA ALA A 192 -28.88 6.13 -8.32
C ALA A 192 -28.97 4.59 -8.19
N ALA A 193 -30.19 4.07 -8.06
CA ALA A 193 -30.47 2.69 -7.61
C ALA A 193 -29.88 1.55 -8.48
N ASP A 194 -29.48 1.83 -9.72
CA ASP A 194 -28.81 0.86 -10.61
C ASP A 194 -27.29 0.77 -10.37
N TYR A 195 -26.71 1.66 -9.56
CA TYR A 195 -25.29 1.70 -9.19
C TYR A 195 -25.05 1.15 -7.77
N PRO A 196 -23.83 0.67 -7.46
CA PRO A 196 -22.70 0.49 -8.37
C PRO A 196 -22.93 -0.62 -9.41
N ILE A 197 -22.26 -0.50 -10.55
CA ILE A 197 -22.23 -1.55 -11.57
C ILE A 197 -20.83 -2.16 -11.59
N TYR A 198 -20.76 -3.47 -11.45
CA TYR A 198 -19.52 -4.23 -11.53
C TYR A 198 -19.39 -4.86 -12.90
N GLY A 199 -18.28 -4.63 -13.58
CA GLY A 199 -18.00 -5.21 -14.91
C GLY A 199 -16.76 -6.09 -14.89
N THR A 200 -16.70 -7.07 -15.78
CA THR A 200 -15.52 -7.91 -16.03
C THR A 200 -15.34 -8.14 -17.53
N LYS A 201 -14.11 -8.05 -18.04
CA LYS A 201 -13.70 -8.48 -19.38
C LYS A 201 -12.46 -9.36 -19.26
N LYS A 202 -12.62 -10.65 -19.51
CA LYS A 202 -11.55 -11.64 -19.39
C LYS A 202 -10.48 -11.45 -20.47
N ALA A 203 -9.23 -11.74 -20.13
CA ALA A 203 -8.15 -11.85 -21.11
C ALA A 203 -8.48 -12.93 -22.16
N GLY A 204 -8.22 -12.64 -23.44
CA GLY A 204 -8.52 -13.56 -24.55
C GLY A 204 -10.01 -13.70 -24.90
N ASN A 205 -10.89 -12.87 -24.32
CA ASN A 205 -12.32 -12.85 -24.62
C ASN A 205 -12.79 -11.42 -24.87
N ASP A 206 -13.47 -11.18 -26.00
CA ASP A 206 -13.96 -9.85 -26.40
C ASP A 206 -15.25 -9.45 -25.66
N ASN A 207 -15.93 -10.40 -25.01
CA ASN A 207 -17.17 -10.15 -24.30
C ASN A 207 -16.94 -9.52 -22.92
N PHE A 208 -17.87 -8.63 -22.56
CA PHE A 208 -17.99 -8.01 -21.25
C PHE A 208 -19.16 -8.62 -20.50
N ASN A 209 -19.03 -8.73 -19.17
CA ASN A 209 -20.10 -9.15 -18.29
C ASN A 209 -20.30 -8.10 -17.20
N PHE A 210 -21.49 -7.50 -17.14
CA PHE A 210 -21.87 -6.47 -16.18
C PHE A 210 -22.93 -6.99 -15.20
N THR A 211 -22.84 -6.57 -13.95
CA THR A 211 -23.77 -6.91 -12.87
C THR A 211 -24.14 -5.63 -12.11
N LEU A 212 -25.43 -5.30 -12.13
CA LEU A 212 -26.01 -4.18 -11.38
C LEU A 212 -26.14 -4.56 -9.90
N ALA A 213 -25.95 -3.61 -8.98
CA ALA A 213 -26.17 -3.82 -7.55
C ALA A 213 -27.66 -3.79 -7.13
N SER A 214 -28.58 -3.45 -8.04
CA SER A 214 -30.00 -3.37 -7.73
C SER A 214 -30.60 -4.73 -7.32
N VAL A 215 -31.47 -4.72 -6.32
CA VAL A 215 -32.19 -5.93 -5.87
C VAL A 215 -33.07 -6.40 -7.02
N ARG A 216 -32.64 -7.48 -7.69
CA ARG A 216 -33.07 -7.86 -9.04
C ARG A 216 -34.58 -8.12 -9.21
N ASP A 217 -35.30 -8.31 -8.10
CA ASP A 217 -36.75 -8.11 -8.05
C ASP A 217 -37.21 -7.89 -6.59
N GLN A 218 -37.61 -6.66 -6.25
CA GLN A 218 -38.20 -6.33 -4.94
C GLN A 218 -39.48 -7.14 -4.68
N ALA A 219 -40.24 -7.53 -5.72
CA ALA A 219 -41.43 -8.36 -5.55
C ALA A 219 -41.07 -9.81 -5.17
N THR A 220 -39.98 -10.38 -5.70
CA THR A 220 -39.45 -11.69 -5.29
C THR A 220 -38.87 -11.63 -3.87
N TYR A 221 -38.10 -10.59 -3.53
CA TYR A 221 -37.65 -10.38 -2.14
C TYR A 221 -38.84 -10.32 -1.16
N ASN A 222 -39.87 -9.54 -1.50
CA ASN A 222 -41.08 -9.41 -0.70
C ASN A 222 -41.95 -10.69 -0.69
N LYS A 223 -41.88 -11.56 -1.70
CA LYS A 223 -42.53 -12.89 -1.69
C LYS A 223 -41.82 -13.87 -0.76
N VAL A 224 -40.49 -13.85 -0.70
CA VAL A 224 -39.70 -14.74 0.16
C VAL A 224 -39.74 -14.28 1.63
N ASN A 225 -39.78 -12.97 1.88
CA ASN A 225 -39.74 -12.41 3.24
C ASN A 225 -41.11 -12.09 3.86
N LYS A 226 -42.22 -12.32 3.16
CA LYS A 226 -43.56 -12.39 3.78
C LYS A 226 -43.76 -13.76 4.42
N LYS A 227 -43.44 -13.84 5.72
CA LYS A 227 -44.03 -14.83 6.63
C LYS A 227 -45.43 -14.39 7.07
#